data_AF-J9FJ60-F1
#
_entry.id   AF-J9FJ60-F1
#
_cell.length_a   1.000
_cell.length_b   1.000
_cell.length_c   1.000
_cell.angle_alpha   90.00
_cell.angle_beta   90.00
_cell.angle_gamma   90.00
#
_symmetry.space_group_name_H-M   'P 1'
#
loop_
_entity.id
_entity.type
_entity.pdbx_description
1 polymer ?
#
loop_
_entity_poly.entity_id
_entity_poly.type
_entity_poly.pdbx_seq_one_letter_code
_entity_poly.pdbx_strand_id
1 'polypeptide(L)'
;GVMVLGTDAVEGADGNPCEPADHIVRQGDYITGLNDEVITNKKELIAAVKKLDNENVVLHLRRKDHPVDVRLKAVESSEKEYRLGIWVRDNAQGLGTVTFLNGNSQFGALGHGIHDVDTNELLEIAKGSLYETSISSIQKGEDGSPGGMEGVIVYNRYNLLGEITKNTEAGIFGTVDRIDELFADQTPLKAGEKTEIEKGPAKIRCCVDGAVK
;
A
#
# COMPACT_ATOMS: atom_id res chain seq x y z
N GLY A 1 -8.63 5.78 6.01
CA GLY A 1 -9.80 4.98 5.60
C GLY A 1 -9.30 3.65 5.09
N VAL A 2 -10.16 2.64 5.08
CA VAL A 2 -9.82 1.26 4.72
C VAL A 2 -10.44 0.94 3.37
N MET A 3 -9.65 0.46 2.40
CA MET A 3 -10.12 0.18 1.06
C MET A 3 -10.91 -1.14 1.00
N VAL A 4 -12.02 -1.12 0.27
CA VAL A 4 -12.86 -2.29 -0.03
C VAL A 4 -12.28 -3.03 -1.23
N LEU A 5 -11.96 -4.30 -1.03
CA LEU A 5 -11.51 -5.22 -2.09
C LEU A 5 -12.69 -5.94 -2.74
N GLY A 6 -13.78 -6.13 -2.02
CA GLY A 6 -14.96 -6.82 -2.50
C GLY A 6 -15.93 -7.16 -1.37
N THR A 7 -16.98 -7.88 -1.72
CA THR A 7 -18.00 -8.38 -0.80
C THR A 7 -18.15 -9.89 -0.95
N ASP A 8 -18.58 -10.55 0.11
CA ASP A 8 -18.77 -12.00 0.12
C ASP A 8 -19.89 -12.39 1.09
N ALA A 9 -20.43 -13.59 0.89
CA ALA A 9 -21.46 -14.15 1.74
C ALA A 9 -20.91 -14.44 3.14
N VAL A 10 -21.72 -14.15 4.15
CA VAL A 10 -21.46 -14.50 5.55
C VAL A 10 -22.58 -15.36 6.07
N GLU A 11 -22.23 -16.35 6.89
CA GLU A 11 -23.20 -17.23 7.52
C GLU A 11 -23.90 -16.51 8.68
N GLY A 12 -25.23 -16.44 8.62
CA GLY A 12 -26.07 -15.92 9.69
C GLY A 12 -26.25 -16.91 10.84
N ALA A 13 -26.80 -16.44 11.95
CA ALA A 13 -27.12 -17.27 13.11
C ALA A 13 -28.09 -18.44 12.80
N ASP A 14 -28.83 -18.34 11.70
CA ASP A 14 -29.72 -19.39 11.17
C ASP A 14 -29.00 -20.40 10.25
N GLY A 15 -27.70 -20.22 10.01
CA GLY A 15 -26.88 -21.05 9.11
C GLY A 15 -27.03 -20.72 7.63
N ASN A 16 -27.83 -19.70 7.27
CA ASN A 16 -28.02 -19.32 5.88
C ASN A 16 -26.95 -18.31 5.42
N PRO A 17 -26.47 -18.40 4.18
CA PRO A 17 -25.58 -17.39 3.62
C PRO A 17 -26.36 -16.08 3.36
N CYS A 18 -25.78 -14.97 3.80
CA CYS A 18 -26.29 -13.63 3.60
C CYS A 18 -25.21 -12.73 3.00
N GLU A 19 -25.57 -11.85 2.07
CA GLU A 19 -24.65 -10.89 1.45
C GLU A 19 -25.05 -9.45 1.83
N PRO A 20 -24.77 -9.01 3.08
CA PRO A 20 -25.33 -7.77 3.62
C PRO A 20 -24.79 -6.50 2.96
N ALA A 21 -23.64 -6.56 2.29
CA ALA A 21 -23.01 -5.43 1.64
C ALA A 21 -23.05 -5.50 0.10
N ASP A 22 -23.62 -6.58 -0.46
CA ASP A 22 -23.72 -6.72 -1.91
C ASP A 22 -24.52 -5.57 -2.54
N HIS A 23 -24.05 -5.10 -3.69
CA HIS A 23 -24.53 -3.95 -4.45
C HIS A 23 -24.54 -2.58 -3.71
N ILE A 24 -24.17 -2.54 -2.42
CA ILE A 24 -24.13 -1.32 -1.60
C ILE A 24 -22.73 -0.70 -1.65
N VAL A 25 -21.72 -1.48 -1.26
CA VAL A 25 -20.31 -1.09 -1.35
C VAL A 25 -19.69 -1.61 -2.64
N ARG A 26 -18.63 -0.97 -3.11
CA ARG A 26 -17.95 -1.33 -4.35
C ARG A 26 -16.46 -1.46 -4.10
N GLN A 27 -15.82 -2.34 -4.87
CA GLN A 27 -14.36 -2.42 -4.93
C GLN A 27 -13.78 -1.03 -5.24
N GLY A 28 -12.74 -0.63 -4.49
CA GLY A 28 -12.12 0.70 -4.57
C GLY A 28 -12.76 1.76 -3.66
N ASP A 29 -13.90 1.48 -3.01
CA ASP A 29 -14.43 2.38 -1.98
C ASP A 29 -13.50 2.42 -0.77
N TYR A 30 -13.34 3.59 -0.15
CA TYR A 30 -12.65 3.72 1.13
C TYR A 30 -13.65 3.90 2.25
N ILE A 31 -13.71 2.98 3.21
CA ILE A 31 -14.45 3.13 4.46
C ILE A 31 -13.71 4.14 5.33
N THR A 32 -14.36 5.28 5.59
CA THR A 32 -13.83 6.37 6.43
C THR A 32 -14.54 6.46 7.78
N GLY A 33 -15.65 5.75 7.97
CA GLY A 33 -16.40 5.73 9.22
C GLY A 33 -17.42 4.58 9.30
N LEU A 34 -17.78 4.20 10.52
CA LEU A 34 -18.87 3.26 10.83
C LEU A 34 -19.70 3.89 11.97
N ASN A 35 -20.96 4.20 11.70
CA ASN A 35 -21.82 4.99 12.59
C ASN A 35 -21.08 6.26 13.05
N ASP A 36 -21.02 6.52 14.35
CA ASP A 36 -20.35 7.70 14.91
C ASP A 36 -18.81 7.54 15.07
N GLU A 37 -18.24 6.39 14.69
CA GLU A 37 -16.79 6.13 14.79
C GLU A 37 -16.06 6.47 13.48
N VAL A 38 -15.00 7.27 13.59
CA VAL A 38 -14.07 7.55 12.48
C VAL A 38 -13.14 6.35 12.30
N ILE A 39 -12.98 5.90 11.05
CA ILE A 39 -12.17 4.74 10.71
C ILE A 39 -10.98 5.15 9.86
N THR A 40 -9.78 5.01 10.43
CA THR A 40 -8.52 5.30 9.75
C THR A 40 -7.80 4.05 9.28
N ASN A 41 -7.92 2.93 10.02
CA ASN A 41 -7.23 1.67 9.78
C ASN A 41 -8.13 0.44 10.04
N LYS A 42 -7.67 -0.74 9.62
CA LYS A 42 -8.41 -2.01 9.71
C LYS A 42 -8.68 -2.42 11.15
N LYS A 43 -7.77 -2.12 12.10
CA LYS A 43 -7.98 -2.46 13.52
C LYS A 43 -9.15 -1.68 14.11
N GLU A 44 -9.25 -0.39 13.78
CA GLU A 44 -10.38 0.46 14.16
C GLU A 44 -11.68 -0.06 13.56
N LEU A 45 -11.69 -0.43 12.26
CA LEU A 45 -12.88 -0.99 11.62
C LEU A 45 -13.36 -2.28 12.31
N ILE A 46 -12.44 -3.21 12.58
CA ILE A 46 -12.76 -4.46 13.28
C ILE A 46 -13.30 -4.17 14.69
N ALA A 47 -12.68 -3.23 15.41
CA ALA A 47 -13.12 -2.86 16.75
C ALA A 47 -14.52 -2.22 16.72
N ALA A 48 -14.80 -1.35 15.74
CA ALA A 48 -16.11 -0.72 15.59
C ALA A 48 -17.20 -1.74 15.25
N VAL A 49 -16.92 -2.69 14.36
CA VAL A 49 -17.85 -3.79 14.02
C VAL A 49 -18.14 -4.67 15.25
N LYS A 50 -17.13 -4.95 16.09
CA LYS A 50 -17.31 -5.74 17.32
C LYS A 50 -18.13 -5.04 18.40
N LYS A 51 -18.23 -3.71 18.37
CA LYS A 51 -19.04 -2.92 19.31
C LYS A 51 -20.49 -2.77 18.88
N LEU A 52 -20.85 -3.23 17.67
CA LEU A 52 -22.22 -3.13 17.19
C LEU A 52 -23.17 -3.84 18.15
N ASP A 53 -24.19 -3.10 18.58
CA ASP A 53 -25.31 -3.56 19.39
C ASP A 53 -26.61 -3.64 18.58
N ASN A 54 -26.58 -3.15 17.34
CA ASN A 54 -27.69 -3.13 16.39
C ASN A 54 -27.22 -3.62 15.02
N GLU A 55 -28.09 -4.37 14.35
CA GLU A 55 -27.90 -4.84 12.99
C GLU A 55 -27.87 -3.70 11.96
N ASN A 56 -28.53 -2.57 12.20
CA ASN A 56 -28.57 -1.45 11.25
C ASN A 56 -27.34 -0.57 11.43
N VAL A 57 -26.52 -0.45 10.38
CA VAL A 57 -25.29 0.33 10.40
C VAL A 57 -25.24 1.33 9.25
N VAL A 58 -24.58 2.46 9.52
CA VAL A 58 -24.23 3.47 8.51
C VAL A 58 -22.73 3.35 8.24
N LEU A 59 -22.35 3.10 7.00
CA LEU A 59 -20.96 3.24 6.55
C LEU A 59 -20.77 4.60 5.90
N HIS A 60 -19.75 5.32 6.36
CA HIS A 60 -19.23 6.50 5.70
C HIS A 60 -18.13 6.06 4.74
N LEU A 61 -18.33 6.29 3.45
CA LEU A 61 -17.43 5.90 2.38
C LEU A 61 -16.89 7.13 1.66
N ARG A 62 -15.73 6.98 1.04
CA ARG A 62 -15.23 7.86 -0.01
C ARG A 62 -15.12 7.06 -1.30
N ARG A 63 -15.88 7.45 -2.32
CA ARG A 63 -15.92 6.82 -3.63
C ARG A 63 -15.48 7.83 -4.68
N LYS A 64 -14.33 7.60 -5.33
CA LYS A 64 -13.74 8.55 -6.31
C LYS A 64 -13.71 9.98 -5.76
N ASP A 65 -13.18 10.14 -4.55
CA ASP A 65 -13.11 11.40 -3.78
C ASP A 65 -14.43 12.04 -3.31
N HIS A 66 -15.57 11.42 -3.57
CA HIS A 66 -16.86 11.91 -3.09
C HIS A 66 -17.27 11.18 -1.80
N PRO A 67 -17.68 11.90 -0.75
CA PRO A 67 -18.25 11.27 0.44
C PRO A 67 -19.61 10.65 0.09
N VAL A 68 -19.83 9.41 0.50
CA VAL A 68 -21.06 8.64 0.29
C VAL A 68 -21.42 7.91 1.57
N ASP A 69 -22.64 8.13 2.06
CA ASP A 69 -23.16 7.39 3.20
C ASP A 69 -24.09 6.29 2.72
N VAL A 70 -23.87 5.07 3.20
CA VAL A 70 -24.72 3.91 2.88
C VAL A 70 -25.22 3.26 4.14
N ARG A 71 -26.46 2.76 4.09
CA ARG A 71 -27.05 1.96 5.16
C ARG A 71 -27.06 0.51 4.74
N LEU A 72 -26.66 -0.37 5.64
CA LEU A 72 -26.78 -1.82 5.46
C LEU A 72 -27.13 -2.49 6.78
N LYS A 73 -27.55 -3.76 6.68
CA LYS A 73 -27.92 -4.58 7.82
C LYS A 73 -26.83 -5.61 8.06
N ALA A 74 -26.04 -5.44 9.11
CA ALA A 74 -25.05 -6.41 9.57
C ALA A 74 -25.71 -7.75 9.92
N VAL A 75 -24.98 -8.83 9.71
CA VAL A 75 -25.45 -10.19 9.97
C VAL A 75 -24.80 -10.68 11.26
N GLU A 76 -25.61 -11.08 12.23
CA GLU A 76 -25.14 -11.72 13.45
C GLU A 76 -24.81 -13.19 13.17
N SER A 77 -23.61 -13.62 13.55
CA SER A 77 -23.18 -15.02 13.47
C SER A 77 -23.72 -15.84 14.64
N SER A 78 -23.60 -17.16 14.56
CA SER A 78 -23.92 -18.08 15.68
C SER A 78 -23.09 -17.81 16.96
N GLU A 79 -21.95 -17.14 16.84
CA GLU A 79 -21.08 -16.72 17.94
C GLU A 79 -21.47 -15.36 18.54
N LYS A 80 -22.59 -14.76 18.12
CA LYS A 80 -23.06 -13.41 18.50
C LYS A 80 -22.09 -12.30 18.11
N GLU A 81 -21.38 -12.48 17.01
CA GLU A 81 -20.54 -11.45 16.40
C GLU A 81 -21.20 -10.92 15.12
N TYR A 82 -21.23 -9.60 14.94
CA TYR A 82 -21.71 -8.99 13.70
C TYR A 82 -20.67 -9.06 12.59
N ARG A 83 -21.12 -9.33 11.37
CA ARG A 83 -20.31 -9.35 10.15
C ARG A 83 -20.97 -8.52 9.06
N LEU A 84 -20.15 -7.79 8.30
CA LEU A 84 -20.60 -6.95 7.19
C LEU A 84 -20.38 -7.60 5.82
N GLY A 85 -19.68 -8.75 5.73
CA GLY A 85 -19.36 -9.39 4.44
C GLY A 85 -18.50 -8.52 3.52
N ILE A 86 -17.63 -7.67 4.07
CA ILE A 86 -16.76 -6.77 3.31
C ILE A 86 -15.31 -7.20 3.49
N TRP A 87 -14.63 -7.42 2.38
CA TRP A 87 -13.19 -7.66 2.33
C TRP A 87 -12.44 -6.35 2.21
N VAL A 88 -11.43 -6.16 3.05
CA VAL A 88 -10.78 -4.86 3.21
C VAL A 88 -9.26 -4.93 3.33
N ARG A 89 -8.59 -3.88 2.86
CA ARG A 89 -7.13 -3.65 2.95
C ARG A 89 -6.85 -2.22 3.42
N ASP A 90 -5.89 -2.05 4.33
CA ASP A 90 -5.46 -0.74 4.85
C ASP A 90 -3.95 -0.51 4.73
N ASN A 91 -3.19 -1.48 4.24
CA ASN A 91 -1.76 -1.36 4.05
C ASN A 91 -1.29 -2.08 2.78
N ALA A 92 -0.13 -1.67 2.31
CA ALA A 92 0.62 -2.34 1.25
C ALA A 92 2.10 -2.35 1.64
N GLN A 93 2.82 -3.35 1.14
CA GLN A 93 4.26 -3.47 1.30
C GLN A 93 4.88 -3.91 -0.02
N GLY A 94 6.11 -3.48 -0.28
CA GLY A 94 6.82 -3.81 -1.49
C GLY A 94 8.32 -3.57 -1.33
N LEU A 95 9.09 -4.17 -2.23
CA LEU A 95 10.52 -3.92 -2.35
C LEU A 95 10.73 -2.98 -3.53
N GLY A 96 11.52 -1.94 -3.32
CA GLY A 96 11.82 -0.94 -4.33
C GLY A 96 13.25 -0.46 -4.23
N THR A 97 13.71 0.19 -5.28
CA THR A 97 15.05 0.79 -5.32
C THR A 97 14.91 2.29 -5.38
N VAL A 98 15.56 2.99 -4.45
CA VAL A 98 15.66 4.45 -4.51
C VAL A 98 16.48 4.84 -5.73
N THR A 99 15.89 5.61 -6.65
CA THR A 99 16.52 6.01 -7.91
C THR A 99 17.36 7.26 -7.75
N PHE A 100 16.86 8.24 -6.99
CA PHE A 100 17.60 9.46 -6.68
C PHE A 100 17.28 9.96 -5.27
N LEU A 101 18.21 10.75 -4.75
CA LEU A 101 18.05 11.58 -3.56
C LEU A 101 18.59 12.97 -3.89
N ASN A 102 17.86 14.02 -3.52
CA ASN A 102 18.32 15.40 -3.72
C ASN A 102 18.93 16.00 -2.44
N GLY A 103 19.50 17.20 -2.55
CA GLY A 103 20.13 17.91 -1.42
C GLY A 103 19.18 18.33 -0.29
N ASN A 104 17.86 18.16 -0.46
CA ASN A 104 16.85 18.40 0.57
C ASN A 104 16.38 17.09 1.24
N SER A 105 17.15 16.02 1.08
CA SER A 105 16.83 14.68 1.58
C SER A 105 15.53 14.08 1.01
N GLN A 106 15.11 14.54 -0.16
CA GLN A 106 13.93 14.00 -0.84
C GLN A 106 14.34 12.93 -1.84
N PHE A 107 13.70 11.78 -1.75
CA PHE A 107 13.98 10.66 -2.63
C PHE A 107 12.86 10.46 -3.66
N GLY A 108 13.22 9.83 -4.77
CA GLY A 108 12.29 9.22 -5.70
C GLY A 108 12.73 7.80 -6.02
N ALA A 109 11.81 6.84 -5.85
CA ALA A 109 11.89 5.50 -6.41
C ALA A 109 11.03 5.50 -7.68
N LEU A 110 11.67 5.79 -8.82
CA LEU A 110 11.01 5.98 -10.11
C LEU A 110 10.62 4.64 -10.72
N GLY A 111 9.54 4.64 -11.47
CA GLY A 111 8.99 3.44 -12.09
C GLY A 111 7.47 3.49 -12.07
N HIS A 112 6.85 2.35 -11.76
CA HIS A 112 5.41 2.31 -11.50
C HIS A 112 5.12 2.72 -10.06
N GLY A 113 3.95 3.31 -9.82
CA GLY A 113 3.44 3.48 -8.48
C GLY A 113 3.08 2.15 -7.81
N ILE A 114 2.72 2.16 -6.54
CA ILE A 114 2.10 1.00 -5.89
C ILE A 114 0.66 0.93 -6.41
N HIS A 115 0.37 -0.09 -7.20
CA HIS A 115 -1.00 -0.43 -7.59
C HIS A 115 -1.54 -1.50 -6.65
N ASP A 116 -2.83 -1.45 -6.39
CA ASP A 116 -3.52 -2.55 -5.73
C ASP A 116 -3.62 -3.75 -6.68
N VAL A 117 -3.27 -4.94 -6.21
CA VAL A 117 -3.26 -6.16 -7.06
C VAL A 117 -4.67 -6.58 -7.47
N ASP A 118 -5.68 -6.26 -6.67
CA ASP A 118 -7.06 -6.70 -6.87
C ASP A 118 -7.83 -5.69 -7.74
N THR A 119 -7.59 -4.39 -7.57
CA THR A 119 -8.28 -3.33 -8.33
C THR A 119 -7.48 -2.80 -9.53
N ASN A 120 -6.16 -3.02 -9.55
CA ASN A 120 -5.19 -2.41 -10.46
C ASN A 120 -5.16 -0.87 -10.41
N GLU A 121 -5.84 -0.24 -9.45
CA GLU A 121 -5.82 1.20 -9.26
C GLU A 121 -4.58 1.63 -8.47
N LEU A 122 -4.10 2.85 -8.73
CA LEU A 122 -3.01 3.45 -7.98
C LEU A 122 -3.45 3.62 -6.52
N LEU A 123 -2.71 2.99 -5.60
CA LEU A 123 -3.06 3.00 -4.19
C LEU A 123 -2.90 4.41 -3.62
N GLU A 124 -3.98 4.96 -3.07
CA GLU A 124 -3.90 6.23 -2.37
C GLU A 124 -3.27 6.03 -0.99
N ILE A 125 -2.20 6.79 -0.73
CA ILE A 125 -1.48 6.75 0.54
C ILE A 125 -1.65 8.07 1.28
N ALA A 126 -1.96 7.98 2.58
CA ALA A 126 -1.87 9.14 3.47
C ALA A 126 -0.43 9.35 3.94
N LYS A 127 0.24 8.26 4.30
CA LYS A 127 1.62 8.21 4.77
C LYS A 127 2.15 6.78 4.63
N GLY A 128 3.45 6.65 4.40
CA GLY A 128 4.14 5.36 4.48
C GLY A 128 5.49 5.52 5.15
N SER A 129 6.15 4.39 5.42
CA SER A 129 7.47 4.34 6.03
C SER A 129 8.44 3.67 5.08
N LEU A 130 9.63 4.25 4.91
CA LEU A 130 10.71 3.66 4.15
C LEU A 130 11.63 2.89 5.11
N TYR A 131 11.80 1.60 4.86
CA TYR A 131 12.68 0.73 5.64
C TYR A 131 13.82 0.19 4.78
N GLU A 132 14.98 0.00 5.40
CA GLU A 132 16.04 -0.82 4.84
C GLU A 132 15.55 -2.28 4.76
N THR A 133 15.81 -2.91 3.62
CA THR A 133 15.45 -4.31 3.38
C THR A 133 16.71 -5.14 3.21
N SER A 134 16.69 -6.36 3.75
CA SER A 134 17.73 -7.35 3.49
C SER A 134 17.27 -8.27 2.37
N ILE A 135 17.99 -8.28 1.25
CA ILE A 135 17.72 -9.20 0.14
C ILE A 135 18.12 -10.61 0.56
N SER A 136 17.16 -11.53 0.57
CA SER A 136 17.36 -12.93 0.96
C SER A 136 17.68 -13.82 -0.24
N SER A 137 17.09 -13.53 -1.40
CA SER A 137 17.31 -14.32 -2.61
C SER A 137 17.11 -13.46 -3.86
N ILE A 138 17.76 -13.87 -4.96
CA ILE A 138 17.56 -13.28 -6.28
C ILE A 138 17.23 -14.42 -7.24
N GLN A 139 16.04 -14.36 -7.83
CA GLN A 139 15.65 -15.25 -8.90
C GLN A 139 16.06 -14.62 -10.23
N LYS A 140 16.99 -15.27 -10.92
CA LYS A 140 17.39 -14.87 -12.26
C LYS A 140 16.20 -15.04 -13.22
N GLY A 141 15.92 -14.01 -14.01
CA GLY A 141 14.94 -14.10 -15.09
C GLY A 141 15.43 -14.98 -16.24
N GLU A 142 14.49 -15.68 -16.87
CA GLU A 142 14.73 -16.52 -18.05
C GLU A 142 13.76 -16.13 -19.16
N ASP A 143 13.96 -16.66 -20.36
CA ASP A 143 13.09 -16.32 -21.48
C ASP A 143 11.62 -16.68 -21.16
N GLY A 144 10.73 -15.70 -21.32
CA GLY A 144 9.33 -15.81 -20.92
C GLY A 144 9.02 -15.71 -19.43
N SER A 145 10.02 -15.65 -18.53
CA SER A 145 9.83 -15.56 -17.08
C SER A 145 10.66 -14.43 -16.46
N PRO A 146 10.03 -13.31 -16.04
CA PRO A 146 10.76 -12.23 -15.39
C PRO A 146 11.44 -12.72 -14.10
N GLY A 147 12.64 -12.20 -13.83
CA GLY A 147 13.33 -12.45 -12.58
C GLY A 147 12.70 -11.68 -11.42
N GLY A 148 13.19 -11.93 -10.21
CA GLY A 148 12.67 -11.31 -9.00
C GLY A 148 13.71 -11.18 -7.90
N MET A 149 13.42 -10.31 -6.95
CA MET A 149 14.18 -10.20 -5.70
C MET A 149 13.24 -10.55 -4.56
N GLU A 150 13.70 -11.42 -3.68
CA GLU A 150 13.03 -11.69 -2.41
C GLU A 150 13.85 -11.04 -1.30
N GLY A 151 13.15 -10.39 -0.39
CA GLY A 151 13.77 -9.69 0.71
C GLY A 151 12.88 -9.70 1.93
N VAL A 152 13.52 -9.50 3.07
CA VAL A 152 12.85 -9.39 4.37
C VAL A 152 12.91 -7.94 4.81
N ILE A 153 11.77 -7.44 5.28
CA ILE A 153 11.65 -6.13 5.91
C ILE A 153 11.52 -6.38 7.41
N VAL A 154 12.51 -5.92 8.18
CA VAL A 154 12.47 -6.03 9.64
C VAL A 154 11.99 -4.70 10.22
N TYR A 155 10.74 -4.69 10.69
CA TYR A 155 10.08 -3.52 11.26
C TYR A 155 10.64 -3.16 12.64
N ASN A 156 11.61 -2.25 12.68
CA ASN A 156 12.15 -1.69 13.92
C ASN A 156 12.65 -0.25 13.67
N ARG A 157 13.04 0.46 14.73
CA ARG A 157 13.56 1.84 14.60
C ARG A 157 14.92 1.93 13.91
N TYR A 158 15.73 0.87 14.00
CA TYR A 158 17.08 0.84 13.43
C TYR A 158 17.09 0.70 11.90
N ASN A 159 16.03 0.14 11.32
CA ASN A 159 15.90 -0.03 9.88
C ASN A 159 14.98 1.03 9.25
N LEU A 160 14.38 1.92 10.05
CA LEU A 160 13.58 3.02 9.53
C LEU A 160 14.52 4.07 8.94
N LEU A 161 14.39 4.32 7.63
CA LEU A 161 15.21 5.25 6.86
C LEU A 161 14.51 6.59 6.63
N GLY A 162 13.18 6.61 6.61
CA GLY A 162 12.41 7.82 6.41
C GLY A 162 10.94 7.55 6.12
N GLU A 163 10.31 8.46 5.37
CA GLU A 163 8.87 8.48 5.18
C GLU A 163 8.50 8.57 3.70
N ILE A 164 7.46 7.84 3.32
CA ILE A 164 6.82 7.93 2.01
C ILE A 164 5.68 8.93 2.10
N THR A 165 5.67 9.92 1.21
CA THR A 165 4.67 10.99 1.21
C THR A 165 3.78 10.98 -0.02
N LYS A 166 4.22 10.39 -1.13
CA LYS A 166 3.44 10.32 -2.38
C LYS A 166 3.64 9.00 -3.09
N ASN A 167 2.52 8.44 -3.56
CA ASN A 167 2.48 7.37 -4.54
C ASN A 167 1.91 7.96 -5.84
N THR A 168 2.60 7.78 -6.96
CA THR A 168 2.23 8.37 -8.25
C THR A 168 2.45 7.35 -9.37
N GLU A 169 1.86 7.59 -10.53
CA GLU A 169 2.12 6.79 -11.75
C GLU A 169 3.59 6.74 -12.16
N ALA A 170 4.40 7.74 -11.77
CA ALA A 170 5.83 7.83 -12.09
C ALA A 170 6.73 7.26 -10.97
N GLY A 171 6.14 6.69 -9.93
CA GLY A 171 6.86 6.10 -8.80
C GLY A 171 6.50 6.72 -7.45
N ILE A 172 7.35 6.40 -6.47
CA ILE A 172 7.12 6.68 -5.05
C ILE A 172 8.10 7.77 -4.60
N PHE A 173 7.59 8.75 -3.83
CA PHE A 173 8.38 9.87 -3.34
C PHE A 173 8.24 10.06 -1.84
N GLY A 174 9.28 10.61 -1.23
CA GLY A 174 9.34 10.78 0.21
C GLY A 174 10.60 11.49 0.68
N THR A 175 10.87 11.36 1.97
CA THR A 175 12.07 11.90 2.62
C THR A 175 12.88 10.79 3.27
N VAL A 176 14.20 10.98 3.33
CA VAL A 176 15.14 10.09 4.01
C VAL A 176 15.79 10.87 5.15
N ASP A 177 15.69 10.35 6.36
CA ASP A 177 16.31 10.95 7.54
C ASP A 177 17.75 10.49 7.73
N ARG A 178 18.05 9.24 7.32
CA ARG A 178 19.36 8.58 7.50
C ARG A 178 20.03 8.29 6.16
N ILE A 179 20.55 9.34 5.53
CA ILE A 179 21.17 9.26 4.19
C ILE A 179 22.42 8.38 4.18
N ASP A 180 23.22 8.44 5.26
CA ASP A 180 24.44 7.63 5.40
C ASP A 180 24.15 6.12 5.40
N GLU A 181 22.94 5.75 5.86
CA GLU A 181 22.27 4.44 5.71
C GLU A 181 22.20 3.94 4.27
N LEU A 182 21.85 4.85 3.37
CA LEU A 182 21.35 4.50 2.05
C LEU A 182 22.43 4.57 0.96
N PHE A 183 23.40 5.48 1.10
CA PHE A 183 24.41 5.73 0.07
C PHE A 183 25.82 5.71 0.66
N ALA A 184 26.62 4.75 0.18
CA ALA A 184 28.05 4.69 0.50
C ALA A 184 28.87 5.83 -0.16
N ASP A 185 28.42 6.31 -1.33
CA ASP A 185 28.98 7.48 -2.01
C ASP A 185 27.89 8.54 -2.18
N GLN A 186 28.13 9.70 -1.58
CA GLN A 186 27.20 10.82 -1.57
C GLN A 186 27.64 11.95 -2.52
N THR A 187 28.64 11.70 -3.36
CA THR A 187 29.10 12.67 -4.36
C THR A 187 27.95 13.00 -5.31
N PRO A 188 27.43 14.25 -5.31
CA PRO A 188 26.28 14.59 -6.13
C PRO A 188 26.60 14.45 -7.61
N LEU A 189 25.69 13.82 -8.35
CA LEU A 189 25.75 13.75 -9.81
C LEU A 189 24.91 14.88 -10.40
N LYS A 190 25.46 15.57 -11.40
CA LYS A 190 24.72 16.58 -12.15
C LYS A 190 23.62 15.90 -12.98
N ALA A 191 22.38 16.34 -12.82
CA ALA A 191 21.28 15.93 -13.70
C ALA A 191 21.49 16.52 -15.09
N GLY A 192 21.36 15.69 -16.12
CA GLY A 192 21.45 16.11 -17.52
C GLY A 192 20.09 16.56 -18.06
N GLU A 193 20.10 17.58 -18.90
CA GLU A 193 18.93 18.06 -19.63
C GLU A 193 18.60 17.13 -20.80
N LYS A 194 17.34 17.14 -21.24
CA LYS A 194 16.90 16.33 -22.39
C LYS A 194 17.70 16.63 -23.67
N THR A 195 18.16 17.86 -23.83
CA THR A 195 18.98 18.30 -24.97
C THR A 195 20.42 17.79 -24.92
N GLU A 196 20.89 17.32 -23.77
CA GLU A 196 22.24 16.76 -23.61
C GLU A 196 22.27 15.24 -23.91
N ILE A 197 21.13 14.63 -24.27
CA ILE A 197 21.02 13.20 -24.57
C ILE A 197 21.58 12.91 -25.97
N GLU A 198 22.67 12.17 -26.01
CA GLU A 198 23.31 11.70 -27.25
C GLU A 198 23.50 10.18 -27.24
N LYS A 199 23.54 9.56 -28.43
CA LYS A 199 23.86 8.13 -28.54
C LYS A 199 25.34 7.91 -28.31
N GLY A 200 25.68 6.96 -27.44
CA GLY A 200 27.07 6.59 -27.17
C GLY A 200 27.18 5.25 -26.43
N PRO A 201 28.39 4.82 -26.11
CA PRO A 201 28.62 3.66 -25.27
C PRO A 201 27.94 3.82 -23.90
N ALA A 202 27.22 2.80 -23.46
CA ALA A 202 26.59 2.74 -22.14
C ALA A 202 27.23 1.65 -21.28
N LYS A 203 27.17 1.83 -19.96
CA LYS A 203 27.57 0.82 -18.98
C LYS A 203 26.44 0.61 -17.98
N ILE A 204 26.20 -0.64 -17.61
CA ILE A 204 25.26 -1.01 -16.55
C ILE A 204 26.08 -1.24 -15.30
N ARG A 205 25.76 -0.53 -14.21
CA ARG A 205 26.35 -0.76 -12.90
C ARG A 205 25.55 -1.79 -12.12
N CYS A 206 26.23 -2.63 -11.35
CA CYS A 206 25.61 -3.70 -10.58
C CYS A 206 26.24 -3.77 -9.19
N CYS A 207 25.45 -4.06 -8.14
CA CYS A 207 25.94 -4.26 -6.77
C CYS A 207 25.47 -5.59 -6.15
N VAL A 208 25.16 -6.59 -6.98
CA VAL A 208 24.58 -7.87 -6.52
C VAL A 208 25.48 -8.63 -5.53
N ASP A 209 26.80 -8.41 -5.57
CA ASP A 209 27.77 -8.99 -4.63
C ASP A 209 28.22 -8.03 -3.51
N GLY A 210 27.46 -6.94 -3.29
CA GLY A 210 27.75 -5.95 -2.25
C GLY A 210 28.77 -4.89 -2.64
N ALA A 211 29.33 -4.92 -3.85
CA ALA A 211 30.22 -3.90 -4.38
C ALA A 211 29.71 -3.35 -5.71
N VAL A 212 29.67 -2.02 -5.87
CA VAL A 212 29.28 -1.39 -7.13
C VAL A 212 30.38 -1.60 -8.18
N LYS A 213 30.05 -2.29 -9.28
CA LYS A 213 30.91 -2.52 -10.44
C LYS A 213 30.37 -1.84 -11.69
#